data_AF-A0A971XXM7-F1
#
_entry.id   AF-A0A971XXM7-F1
#
_cell.length_a   1.000
_cell.length_b   1.000
_cell.length_c   1.000
_cell.angle_alpha   90.00
_cell.angle_beta   90.00
_cell.angle_gamma   90.00
#
_symmetry.space_group_name_H-M   'P 1'
#
loop_
_entity.id
_entity.type
_entity.pdbx_description
1 polymer ?
#
loop_
_entity_poly.entity_id
_entity_poly.type
_entity_poly.pdbx_seq_one_letter_code
_entity_poly.pdbx_strand_id
1 'polypeptide(L)'
;MTELEKATMYKMLKEVKSLASHASLTGALDKGAPILAATYNKCLAALKSKGDQTAEQLFPELPANANIDEIGVAAALLASYLRPPRRPGGLHPHDIAAYAEDHLREDYDEDYDEE
;
A
#
# COMPACT_ATOMS: atom_id res chain seq x y z
N MET A 1 -19.53 0.57 -0.43
CA MET A 1 -18.28 -0.21 -0.48
C MET A 1 -17.87 -0.57 0.93
N THR A 2 -17.47 -1.80 1.20
CA THR A 2 -17.03 -2.22 2.54
C THR A 2 -15.61 -1.73 2.83
N GLU A 3 -15.24 -1.63 4.10
CA GLU A 3 -13.88 -1.24 4.51
C GLU A 3 -12.83 -2.28 4.09
N LEU A 4 -13.19 -3.56 4.03
CA LEU A 4 -12.31 -4.62 3.53
C LEU A 4 -12.02 -4.46 2.03
N GLU A 5 -13.04 -4.10 1.24
CA GLU A 5 -12.88 -3.83 -0.19
C GLU A 5 -11.96 -2.63 -0.43
N LYS A 6 -12.17 -1.52 0.29
CA LYS A 6 -11.28 -0.35 0.24
C LYS A 6 -9.84 -0.69 0.59
N ALA A 7 -9.62 -1.43 1.69
CA ALA A 7 -8.29 -1.83 2.12
C ALA A 7 -7.61 -2.74 1.09
N THR A 8 -8.37 -3.60 0.43
CA THR A 8 -7.85 -4.48 -0.64
C THR A 8 -7.46 -3.65 -1.87
N MET A 9 -8.32 -2.74 -2.31
CA MET A 9 -8.04 -1.83 -3.43
C MET A 9 -6.84 -0.94 -3.15
N TYR A 10 -6.73 -0.40 -1.93
CA TYR A 10 -5.57 0.37 -1.48
C TYR A 10 -4.27 -0.43 -1.62
N LYS A 11 -4.23 -1.68 -1.14
CA LYS A 11 -3.06 -2.56 -1.28
C LYS A 11 -2.73 -2.84 -2.74
N MET A 12 -3.75 -3.10 -3.56
CA MET A 12 -3.56 -3.36 -4.99
C MET A 12 -2.97 -2.15 -5.72
N LEU A 13 -3.47 -0.94 -5.45
CA LEU A 13 -2.95 0.29 -6.05
C LEU A 13 -1.53 0.63 -5.58
N LYS A 14 -1.19 0.31 -4.32
CA LYS A 14 0.21 0.40 -3.85
C LYS A 14 1.14 -0.52 -4.63
N GLU A 15 0.66 -1.70 -5.00
CA GLU A 15 1.47 -2.66 -5.76
C GLU A 15 1.62 -2.23 -7.21
N VAL A 16 0.57 -1.69 -7.83
CA VAL A 16 0.66 -1.04 -9.14
C VAL A 16 1.69 0.08 -9.11
N LYS A 17 1.65 0.96 -8.11
CA LYS A 17 2.66 2.02 -7.91
C LYS A 17 4.06 1.44 -7.78
N SER A 18 4.23 0.41 -6.95
CA SER A 18 5.53 -0.22 -6.71
C SER A 18 6.11 -0.79 -8.00
N LEU A 19 5.32 -1.58 -8.74
CA LEU A 19 5.72 -2.17 -10.02
C LEU A 19 6.04 -1.09 -11.05
N ALA A 20 5.23 -0.04 -11.14
CA ALA A 20 5.48 1.08 -12.03
C ALA A 20 6.81 1.78 -11.70
N SER A 21 7.11 2.00 -10.42
CA SER A 21 8.37 2.60 -9.99
C SER A 21 9.58 1.72 -10.33
N HIS A 22 9.46 0.40 -10.17
CA HIS A 22 10.55 -0.52 -10.53
C HIS A 22 10.75 -0.58 -12.04
N ALA A 23 9.66 -0.62 -12.80
CA ALA A 23 9.69 -0.64 -14.26
C ALA A 23 10.28 0.65 -14.84
N SER A 24 9.87 1.81 -14.31
CA SER A 24 10.44 3.12 -14.67
C SER A 24 11.95 3.19 -14.38
N LEU A 25 12.39 2.69 -13.22
CA LEU A 25 13.80 2.73 -12.83
C LEU A 25 14.69 1.79 -13.65
N THR A 26 14.17 0.60 -14.00
CA THR A 26 14.97 -0.47 -14.62
C THR A 26 14.78 -0.60 -16.12
N GLY A 27 13.73 0.02 -16.69
CA GLY A 27 13.26 -0.23 -18.05
C GLY A 27 12.67 -1.64 -18.25
N ALA A 28 12.65 -2.48 -17.21
CA ALA A 28 12.01 -3.79 -17.26
C ALA A 28 10.49 -3.64 -17.21
N LEU A 29 9.75 -4.67 -17.66
CA LEU A 29 8.28 -4.70 -17.56
C LEU A 29 7.54 -3.62 -18.38
N ASP A 30 8.17 -3.02 -19.39
CA ASP A 30 7.51 -2.08 -20.31
C ASP A 30 6.25 -2.68 -20.98
N LYS A 31 6.33 -3.97 -21.35
CA LYS A 31 5.19 -4.75 -21.86
C LYS A 31 4.06 -4.96 -20.83
N GLY A 32 4.31 -4.69 -19.56
CA GLY A 32 3.34 -4.78 -18.47
C GLY A 32 2.50 -3.53 -18.27
N ALA A 33 2.87 -2.39 -18.88
CA ALA A 33 2.16 -1.12 -18.74
C ALA A 33 0.64 -1.23 -19.03
N PRO A 34 0.19 -1.92 -20.10
CA PRO A 34 -1.25 -2.05 -20.38
C PRO A 34 -2.01 -2.78 -19.27
N ILE A 35 -1.37 -3.77 -18.62
CA ILE A 35 -1.98 -4.53 -17.52
C ILE A 35 -2.09 -3.66 -16.26
N LEU A 36 -1.06 -2.86 -15.98
CA LEU A 36 -1.07 -1.94 -14.84
C LEU A 36 -2.13 -0.84 -15.01
N ALA A 37 -2.22 -0.23 -16.19
CA ALA A 37 -3.25 0.75 -16.52
C ALA A 37 -4.67 0.14 -16.42
N ALA A 38 -4.87 -1.06 -16.97
CA ALA A 38 -6.15 -1.76 -16.87
C ALA A 38 -6.54 -2.08 -15.41
N THR A 39 -5.56 -2.43 -14.57
CA THR A 39 -5.79 -2.72 -13.15
C THR A 39 -6.20 -1.45 -12.40
N TYR A 40 -5.50 -0.34 -12.62
CA TYR A 40 -5.89 0.97 -12.10
C TYR A 40 -7.32 1.35 -12.51
N ASN A 41 -7.63 1.26 -13.81
CA ASN A 41 -8.96 1.61 -14.34
C ASN A 41 -10.06 0.72 -13.77
N LYS A 42 -9.81 -0.58 -13.54
CA LYS A 42 -10.77 -1.47 -12.88
C LYS A 42 -11.04 -1.04 -11.44
N CYS A 43 -10.01 -0.62 -10.71
CA CYS A 43 -10.20 -0.07 -9.37
C CYS A 43 -11.05 1.21 -9.43
N LEU A 44 -10.72 2.14 -10.32
CA LEU A 44 -11.48 3.39 -10.49
C LEU A 44 -12.94 3.11 -10.89
N ALA A 45 -13.19 2.23 -11.85
CA ALA A 45 -14.53 1.84 -12.29
C ALA A 45 -15.35 1.20 -11.16
N ALA A 46 -14.72 0.41 -10.28
CA ALA A 46 -15.37 -0.16 -9.12
C ALA A 46 -15.76 0.89 -8.06
N LEU A 47 -15.02 2.00 -7.97
CA LEU A 47 -15.41 3.13 -7.11
C LEU A 47 -16.60 3.90 -7.71
N LYS A 48 -16.51 4.21 -9.01
CA LYS A 48 -17.57 4.91 -9.76
C LYS A 48 -18.88 4.13 -9.72
N SER A 49 -18.86 2.81 -9.97
CA SER A 49 -20.06 1.97 -9.95
C SER A 49 -20.72 1.86 -8.57
N LYS A 50 -19.97 2.15 -7.51
CA LYS A 50 -20.48 2.21 -6.13
C LYS A 50 -20.93 3.62 -5.72
N GLY A 51 -20.95 4.57 -6.65
CA GLY A 51 -21.46 5.93 -6.45
C GLY A 51 -20.47 6.90 -5.79
N ASP A 52 -19.16 6.60 -5.83
CA ASP A 52 -18.15 7.52 -5.30
C ASP A 52 -17.92 8.69 -6.27
N GLN A 53 -18.65 9.80 -6.04
CA GLN A 53 -18.58 11.02 -6.86
C GLN A 53 -17.20 11.69 -6.84
N THR A 54 -16.48 11.58 -5.71
CA THR A 54 -15.12 12.12 -5.60
C THR A 54 -14.17 11.35 -6.52
N ALA A 55 -14.29 10.02 -6.53
CA ALA A 55 -13.53 9.17 -7.44
C ALA A 55 -13.83 9.50 -8.90
N GLU A 56 -15.10 9.77 -9.24
CA GLU A 56 -15.53 10.11 -10.60
C GLU A 56 -14.99 11.46 -11.09
N GLN A 57 -14.95 12.47 -10.23
CA GLN A 57 -14.56 13.84 -10.60
C GLN A 57 -13.05 14.07 -10.61
N LEU A 58 -12.32 13.43 -9.68
CA LEU A 58 -10.91 13.77 -9.45
C LEU A 58 -9.92 12.83 -10.16
N PHE A 59 -10.35 11.63 -10.53
CA PHE A 59 -9.44 10.59 -11.05
C PHE A 59 -9.80 10.22 -12.49
N PRO A 60 -8.91 10.52 -13.45
CA PRO A 60 -9.15 10.19 -14.86
C PRO A 60 -8.89 8.71 -15.12
N GLU A 61 -9.59 8.15 -16.11
CA GLU A 61 -9.21 6.86 -16.68
C GLU A 61 -7.94 7.01 -17.51
N LEU A 62 -7.04 6.04 -17.38
CA LEU A 62 -5.81 6.01 -18.16
C LEU A 62 -6.04 5.33 -19.51
N PRO A 63 -5.47 5.84 -20.61
CA PRO A 63 -5.51 5.14 -21.87
C PRO A 63 -4.68 3.85 -21.81
N ALA A 64 -4.97 2.88 -22.70
CA ALA A 64 -4.29 1.59 -22.71
C ALA A 64 -2.77 1.67 -23.00
N ASN A 65 -2.34 2.77 -23.61
CA ASN A 65 -0.95 3.10 -23.92
C ASN A 65 -0.35 4.16 -22.97
N ALA A 66 -0.95 4.38 -21.80
CA ALA A 66 -0.40 5.27 -20.78
C ALA A 66 1.04 4.88 -20.42
N ASN A 67 1.89 5.87 -20.19
CA ASN A 67 3.26 5.61 -19.77
C ASN A 67 3.28 5.04 -18.33
N ILE A 68 4.25 4.19 -18.03
CA ILE A 68 4.47 3.59 -16.72
C ILE A 68 4.54 4.65 -15.61
N ASP A 69 5.20 5.78 -15.87
CA ASP A 69 5.29 6.86 -14.87
C ASP A 69 3.92 7.45 -14.53
N GLU A 70 3.09 7.69 -15.55
CA GLU A 70 1.73 8.22 -15.41
C GLU A 70 0.85 7.24 -14.62
N ILE A 71 0.97 5.94 -14.93
CA ILE A 71 0.28 4.87 -14.21
C ILE A 71 0.68 4.88 -12.73
N GLY A 72 1.98 5.00 -12.45
CA GLY A 72 2.50 5.05 -11.07
C GLY A 72 1.96 6.24 -10.28
N VAL A 73 1.91 7.43 -10.89
CA VAL A 73 1.35 8.64 -10.27
C VAL A 73 -0.15 8.48 -10.01
N ALA A 74 -0.92 8.06 -11.01
CA ALA A 74 -2.37 7.87 -10.87
C ALA A 74 -2.72 6.85 -9.79
N ALA A 75 -2.00 5.71 -9.76
CA ALA A 75 -2.17 4.69 -8.74
C ALA A 75 -1.82 5.20 -7.34
N ALA A 76 -0.76 6.02 -7.20
CA ALA A 76 -0.37 6.61 -5.92
C ALA A 76 -1.44 7.57 -5.38
N LEU A 77 -2.01 8.42 -6.24
CA LEU A 77 -3.05 9.36 -5.85
C LEU A 77 -4.32 8.63 -5.41
N LEU A 78 -4.77 7.63 -6.17
CA LEU A 78 -5.96 6.87 -5.82
C LEU A 78 -5.76 6.02 -4.56
N ALA A 79 -4.57 5.46 -4.37
CA ALA A 79 -4.22 4.78 -3.12
C ALA A 79 -4.26 5.75 -1.92
N SER A 80 -3.74 6.96 -2.07
CA SER A 80 -3.77 7.97 -0.99
C SER A 80 -5.21 8.30 -0.58
N TYR A 81 -6.12 8.39 -1.56
CA TYR A 81 -7.54 8.61 -1.33
C TYR A 81 -8.21 7.44 -0.58
N LEU A 82 -7.90 6.21 -0.97
CA LEU A 82 -8.44 4.99 -0.35
C LEU A 82 -7.72 4.58 0.94
N ARG A 83 -6.81 5.40 1.45
CA ARG A 83 -5.98 5.06 2.59
C ARG A 83 -6.86 4.71 3.79
N PRO A 84 -6.78 3.47 4.31
CA PRO A 84 -7.56 3.11 5.48
C PRO A 84 -7.12 3.98 6.67
N PRO A 85 -8.04 4.28 7.61
CA PRO A 85 -7.68 5.00 8.82
C PRO A 85 -6.52 4.27 9.49
N ARG A 86 -5.47 5.03 9.85
CA ARG A 86 -4.41 4.49 10.71
C ARG A 86 -5.13 3.95 11.95
N ARG A 87 -4.96 2.65 12.25
CA ARG A 87 -5.49 2.10 13.50
C ARG A 87 -5.01 3.02 14.64
N PRO A 88 -5.92 3.60 15.43
CA PRO A 88 -5.50 4.31 16.63
C PRO A 88 -5.00 3.24 17.60
N GLY A 89 -3.69 3.14 17.76
CA GLY A 89 -3.10 2.28 18.80
C GLY A 89 -1.90 1.50 18.31
N GLY A 90 -0.73 1.95 18.77
CA GLY A 90 0.38 1.12 19.25
C GLY A 90 1.02 0.12 18.30
N LEU A 91 2.24 -0.28 18.66
CA LEU A 91 2.86 -1.51 18.18
C LEU A 91 1.89 -2.68 18.38
N HIS A 92 1.85 -3.62 17.43
CA HIS A 92 1.05 -4.84 17.59
C HIS A 92 1.55 -5.58 18.86
N PRO A 93 0.71 -6.29 19.62
CA PRO A 93 1.17 -7.02 20.81
C PRO A 93 2.36 -7.95 20.53
N HIS A 94 2.43 -8.50 19.31
CA HIS A 94 3.57 -9.28 18.83
C HIS A 94 4.85 -8.43 18.64
N ASP A 95 4.72 -7.20 18.16
CA ASP A 95 5.86 -6.28 18.00
C ASP A 95 6.39 -5.82 19.37
N ILE A 96 5.49 -5.67 20.36
CA ILE A 96 5.85 -5.37 21.75
C ILE A 96 6.57 -6.57 22.38
N ALA A 97 6.05 -7.79 22.17
CA ALA A 97 6.67 -9.02 22.68
C ALA A 97 8.05 -9.27 22.06
N ALA A 98 8.21 -9.08 20.75
CA ALA A 98 9.50 -9.22 20.07
C ALA A 98 10.55 -8.22 20.60
N TYR A 99 10.15 -6.96 20.82
CA TYR A 99 11.04 -5.96 21.42
C TYR A 99 11.41 -6.31 22.87
N ALA A 100 10.46 -6.86 23.64
CA ALA A 100 10.68 -7.29 25.02
C ALA A 100 11.60 -8.51 25.10
N GLU A 101 11.44 -9.50 24.23
CA GLU A 101 12.30 -10.70 24.18
C GLU A 101 13.74 -10.38 23.77
N ASP A 102 13.95 -9.44 22.84
CA ASP A 102 15.28 -9.02 22.40
C ASP A 102 16.00 -8.10 23.40
N HIS A 103 15.27 -7.39 24.27
CA HIS A 103 15.85 -6.37 25.15
C HIS A 103 15.72 -6.64 26.67
N LEU A 104 15.02 -7.69 27.11
CA LEU A 104 14.95 -8.08 28.54
C LEU A 104 15.85 -9.28 28.89
N ARG A 105 16.76 -9.67 28.00
CA ARG A 105 17.60 -10.87 28.19
C ARG A 105 18.95 -10.62 28.88
N GLU A 106 19.22 -9.41 29.37
CA GLU A 106 20.55 -9.02 29.89
C GLU A 106 20.57 -8.42 31.31
N ASP A 107 19.65 -8.76 32.23
CA ASP A 107 19.71 -8.23 33.62
C ASP A 107 19.45 -9.29 34.72
N TYR A 108 19.79 -10.56 34.47
CA TYR A 108 19.79 -11.59 35.51
C TYR A 108 21.01 -12.50 35.39
N ASP A 109 22.19 -11.95 35.65
CA ASP A 109 23.39 -12.72 36.04
C ASP A 109 24.34 -11.78 36.82
N GLU A 110 23.96 -11.41 38.05
CA GLU A 110 24.96 -11.11 39.10
C GLU A 110 24.58 -11.93 40.34
N ASP A 111 25.07 -13.16 40.36
CA ASP A 111 25.14 -14.01 41.54
C ASP A 111 26.03 -13.35 42.63
N TYR A 112 25.54 -13.42 43.89
CA TYR A 112 26.22 -13.66 45.17
C TYR A 112 27.77 -13.86 45.14
N ASP A 113 28.64 -13.41 46.04
CA ASP A 113 28.67 -13.19 47.51
C ASP A 113 29.95 -12.38 47.85
N GLU A 114 30.03 -11.70 49.00
CA GLU A 114 31.21 -11.74 49.91
C GLU A 114 30.95 -10.91 51.20
N GLU A 115 30.66 -11.59 52.32
CA GLU A 115 31.02 -11.18 53.69
C GLU A 115 31.86 -12.29 54.35
#